data_AF-V7IBG2-F1
#
_entry.id   AF-V7IBG2-F1
#
_cell.length_a   1.000
_cell.length_b   1.000
_cell.length_c   1.000
_cell.angle_alpha   90.00
_cell.angle_beta   90.00
_cell.angle_gamma   90.00
#
_symmetry.space_group_name_H-M   'P 1'
#
loop_
_entity.id
_entity.type
_entity.pdbx_description
1 polymer ?
#
loop_
_entity_poly.entity_id
_entity_poly.type
_entity_poly.pdbx_seq_one_letter_code
_entity_poly.pdbx_strand_id
1 'polypeptide(L)'
;MKWGPNKQKGYALLVVILAMFMVTTLGAAMFTMVYSDLRNRESQEKRIMLSYAAQAGVEESMFQIHEAISDGMPVPSVVELPPAETEQFFHSAAVRANITRTGETYVIDCLADDVSGKSFRIIAKARFKVNSSSDVEEFQILAYERSFSGD
;
A
#
# COMPACT_ATOMS: atom_id res chain seq x y z
N MET A 1 -45.16 51.67 7.41
CA MET A 1 -44.06 52.37 6.68
C MET A 1 -43.95 51.78 5.28
N LYS A 2 -44.41 52.50 4.24
CA LYS A 2 -44.23 52.08 2.84
C LYS A 2 -42.84 52.58 2.39
N TRP A 3 -41.90 51.67 2.22
CA TRP A 3 -40.55 52.01 1.77
C TRP A 3 -40.61 52.37 0.28
N GLY A 4 -40.07 53.53 -0.09
CA GLY A 4 -40.10 54.03 -1.46
C GLY A 4 -39.40 53.09 -2.46
N PRO A 5 -39.86 53.03 -3.72
CA PRO A 5 -39.48 52.02 -4.71
C PRO A 5 -37.96 51.99 -5.04
N ASN A 6 -37.25 53.10 -4.80
CA ASN A 6 -35.81 53.17 -5.03
C ASN A 6 -34.98 52.45 -3.95
N LYS A 7 -35.49 52.23 -2.73
CA LYS A 7 -34.77 51.45 -1.71
C LYS A 7 -34.85 49.94 -1.98
N GLN A 8 -35.94 49.43 -2.55
CA GLN A 8 -36.10 48.00 -2.87
C GLN A 8 -35.10 47.48 -3.90
N LYS A 9 -34.72 48.31 -4.89
CA LYS A 9 -33.76 47.92 -5.94
C LYS A 9 -32.34 47.65 -5.40
N GLY A 10 -31.91 48.40 -4.38
CA GLY A 10 -30.60 48.20 -3.75
C GLY A 10 -30.53 46.92 -2.90
N TYR A 11 -31.61 46.59 -2.19
CA TYR A 11 -31.69 45.33 -1.42
C TYR A 11 -31.78 44.10 -2.33
N ALA A 12 -32.49 44.19 -3.46
CA ALA A 12 -32.56 43.09 -4.42
C ALA A 12 -31.17 42.72 -4.99
N LEU A 13 -30.35 43.72 -5.33
CA LEU A 13 -28.98 43.50 -5.82
C LEU A 13 -28.10 42.82 -4.76
N LEU A 14 -28.17 43.28 -3.50
CA LEU A 14 -27.44 42.68 -2.39
C LEU A 14 -27.82 41.22 -2.14
N VAL A 15 -29.11 40.90 -2.21
CA VAL A 15 -29.61 39.53 -2.04
C VAL A 15 -29.11 38.61 -3.17
N VAL A 16 -29.09 39.10 -4.41
CA VAL A 16 -28.57 38.33 -5.56
C VAL A 16 -27.07 38.06 -5.41
N ILE A 17 -26.28 39.06 -5.00
CA ILE A 17 -24.83 38.88 -4.77
C ILE A 17 -24.59 37.86 -3.64
N LEU A 18 -25.34 37.96 -2.54
CA LEU A 18 -25.25 37.02 -1.42
C LEU A 18 -25.62 35.59 -1.85
N ALA A 19 -26.69 35.45 -2.63
CA ALA A 19 -27.11 34.15 -3.17
C ALA A 19 -26.04 33.56 -4.11
N MET A 20 -25.47 34.37 -4.99
CA MET A 20 -24.37 33.96 -5.87
C MET A 20 -23.16 33.50 -5.05
N PHE A 21 -22.80 34.23 -3.99
CA PHE A 21 -21.70 33.89 -3.11
C PHE A 21 -21.95 32.57 -2.37
N MET A 22 -23.16 32.36 -1.84
CA MET A 22 -23.53 31.10 -1.19
C MET A 22 -23.49 29.91 -2.16
N VAL A 23 -24.02 30.06 -3.38
CA VAL A 23 -23.98 28.99 -4.39
C VAL A 23 -22.54 28.67 -4.79
N THR A 24 -21.69 29.69 -4.94
CA THR A 24 -20.29 29.51 -5.34
C THR A 24 -19.48 28.81 -4.24
N THR A 25 -19.69 29.20 -2.98
CA THR A 25 -19.03 28.58 -1.83
C THR A 25 -19.51 27.14 -1.61
N LEU A 26 -20.80 26.85 -1.79
CA LEU A 26 -21.32 25.48 -1.73
C LEU A 26 -20.73 24.61 -2.85
N GLY A 27 -20.67 25.14 -4.07
CA GLY A 27 -20.09 24.43 -5.21
C GLY A 27 -18.60 24.14 -5.01
N ALA A 28 -17.84 25.12 -4.50
CA ALA A 28 -16.44 24.94 -4.17
C ALA A 28 -16.24 23.89 -3.06
N ALA A 29 -17.07 23.91 -2.02
CA ALA A 29 -17.00 22.94 -0.91
C ALA A 29 -17.32 21.50 -1.35
N MET A 30 -18.32 21.32 -2.21
CA MET A 30 -18.60 20.00 -2.78
C MET A 30 -17.46 19.53 -3.70
N PHE A 31 -16.90 20.44 -4.51
CA PHE A 31 -15.80 20.11 -5.39
C PHE A 31 -14.54 19.69 -4.61
N THR A 32 -14.19 20.39 -3.53
CA THR A 32 -13.06 20.01 -2.68
C THR A 32 -13.30 18.69 -1.95
N MET A 33 -14.53 18.44 -1.48
CA MET A 33 -14.88 17.17 -0.84
C MET A 33 -14.73 15.99 -1.81
N VAL A 34 -15.30 16.09 -3.02
CA VAL A 34 -15.19 15.04 -4.05
C VAL A 34 -13.74 14.83 -4.48
N TYR A 35 -12.98 15.91 -4.66
CA TYR A 35 -11.56 15.81 -5.01
C TYR A 35 -10.75 15.13 -3.90
N SER A 36 -11.05 15.44 -2.63
CA SER A 36 -10.40 14.80 -1.48
C SER A 36 -10.76 13.32 -1.37
N ASP A 37 -12.01 12.95 -1.63
CA ASP A 37 -12.47 11.56 -1.60
C ASP A 37 -11.82 10.72 -2.71
N LEU A 38 -11.75 11.27 -3.93
CA LEU A 38 -11.08 10.61 -5.05
C LEU A 38 -9.59 10.40 -4.77
N ARG A 39 -8.92 11.42 -4.24
CA ARG A 39 -7.49 11.34 -3.87
C ARG A 39 -7.25 10.33 -2.74
N ASN A 40 -8.16 10.26 -1.76
CA ASN A 40 -8.05 9.32 -0.65
C ASN A 40 -8.28 7.88 -1.11
N ARG A 41 -9.25 7.64 -2.00
CA ARG A 41 -9.49 6.31 -2.59
C ARG A 41 -8.29 5.82 -3.39
N GLU A 42 -7.75 6.66 -4.26
CA GLU A 42 -6.56 6.33 -5.04
C GLU A 42 -5.36 5.98 -4.13
N SER A 43 -5.18 6.73 -3.03
CA SER A 43 -4.12 6.41 -2.06
C SER A 43 -4.38 5.12 -1.29
N GLN A 44 -5.63 4.78 -0.97
CA GLN A 44 -5.95 3.54 -0.28
C GLN A 44 -5.79 2.32 -1.19
N GLU A 45 -6.24 2.41 -2.44
CA GLU A 45 -6.07 1.36 -3.45
C GLU A 45 -4.59 1.06 -3.69
N LYS A 46 -3.75 2.10 -3.86
CA LYS A 46 -2.29 1.95 -3.97
C LYS A 46 -1.67 1.23 -2.76
N ARG A 47 -2.08 1.58 -1.54
CA ARG A 47 -1.59 0.94 -0.29
C ARG A 47 -1.97 -0.54 -0.22
N ILE A 48 -3.20 -0.87 -0.58
CA ILE A 48 -3.68 -2.26 -0.58
C ILE A 48 -2.92 -3.08 -1.63
N MET A 49 -2.73 -2.54 -2.83
CA MET A 49 -2.06 -3.24 -3.92
C MET A 49 -0.57 -3.53 -3.64
N LEU A 50 0.17 -2.56 -3.09
CA LEU A 50 1.57 -2.76 -2.65
C LEU A 50 1.69 -3.88 -1.60
N SER A 51 0.68 -4.01 -0.74
CA SER A 51 0.67 -5.06 0.28
C SER A 51 0.55 -6.46 -0.31
N TYR A 52 -0.20 -6.61 -1.41
CA TYR A 52 -0.32 -7.89 -2.12
C TYR A 52 0.97 -8.26 -2.84
N ALA A 53 1.64 -7.30 -3.51
CA ALA A 53 2.91 -7.56 -4.19
C ALA A 53 4.01 -8.01 -3.21
N ALA A 54 4.14 -7.33 -2.06
CA ALA A 54 5.09 -7.73 -1.03
C ALA A 54 4.75 -9.10 -0.42
N GLN A 55 3.46 -9.41 -0.24
CA GLN A 55 3.04 -10.72 0.27
C GLN A 55 3.39 -11.85 -0.73
N ALA A 56 3.11 -11.65 -2.02
CA ALA A 56 3.55 -12.59 -3.07
C ALA A 56 5.07 -12.79 -3.03
N GLY A 57 5.82 -11.73 -2.75
CA GLY A 57 7.27 -11.85 -2.60
C GLY A 57 7.75 -12.61 -1.38
N VAL A 58 7.03 -12.51 -0.26
CA VAL A 58 7.29 -13.36 0.91
C VAL A 58 7.01 -14.83 0.57
N GLU A 59 5.89 -15.12 -0.09
CA GLU A 59 5.47 -16.48 -0.45
C GLU A 59 6.46 -17.15 -1.40
N GLU A 60 6.89 -16.44 -2.45
CA GLU A 60 7.90 -16.94 -3.40
C GLU A 60 9.26 -17.16 -2.71
N SER A 61 9.67 -16.26 -1.83
CA SER A 61 10.91 -16.43 -1.06
C SER A 61 10.83 -17.64 -0.12
N MET A 62 9.66 -17.89 0.50
CA MET A 62 9.43 -19.08 1.31
C MET A 62 9.51 -20.35 0.46
N PHE A 63 8.96 -20.33 -0.75
CA PHE A 63 9.03 -21.46 -1.69
C PHE A 63 10.49 -21.76 -2.08
N GLN A 64 11.27 -20.75 -2.45
CA GLN A 64 12.69 -20.93 -2.79
C GLN A 64 13.53 -21.42 -1.59
N ILE A 65 13.24 -20.96 -0.38
CA ILE A 65 13.88 -21.49 0.84
C ILE A 65 13.54 -22.97 1.00
N HIS A 66 12.28 -23.34 0.81
CA HIS A 66 11.84 -24.73 0.92
C HIS A 66 12.53 -25.64 -0.11
N GLU A 67 12.55 -25.23 -1.37
CA GLU A 67 13.21 -25.95 -2.46
C GLU A 67 14.72 -26.06 -2.22
N ALA A 68 15.40 -24.95 -1.88
CA ALA A 68 16.83 -24.97 -1.60
C ALA A 68 17.19 -25.90 -0.43
N ILE A 69 16.37 -25.94 0.63
CA ILE A 69 16.59 -26.87 1.75
C ILE A 69 16.38 -28.32 1.29
N SER A 70 15.30 -28.61 0.56
CA SER A 70 14.99 -29.94 0.04
C SER A 70 16.08 -30.48 -0.88
N ASP A 71 16.65 -29.62 -1.72
CA ASP A 71 17.67 -30.00 -2.70
C ASP A 71 19.10 -29.96 -2.11
N GLY A 72 19.25 -29.66 -0.81
CA GLY A 72 20.55 -29.51 -0.17
C GLY A 72 21.38 -28.35 -0.71
N MET A 73 20.73 -27.37 -1.35
CA MET A 73 21.33 -26.18 -1.91
C MET A 73 21.46 -25.06 -0.87
N PRO A 74 22.43 -24.14 -1.04
CA PRO A 74 22.52 -22.97 -0.18
C PRO A 74 21.31 -22.06 -0.40
N VAL A 75 20.65 -21.66 0.69
CA VAL A 75 19.53 -20.71 0.67
C VAL A 75 20.03 -19.34 0.20
N PRO A 76 19.39 -18.70 -0.79
CA PRO A 76 19.77 -17.36 -1.24
C PRO A 76 19.57 -16.32 -0.13
N SER A 77 20.46 -15.34 -0.04
CA SER A 77 20.35 -14.26 0.95
C SER A 77 19.40 -13.14 0.51
N VAL A 78 19.19 -12.99 -0.80
CA VAL A 78 18.32 -11.97 -1.40
C VAL A 78 17.59 -12.60 -2.58
N VAL A 79 16.28 -12.35 -2.66
CA VAL A 79 15.44 -12.69 -3.81
C VAL A 79 14.87 -11.41 -4.37
N GLU A 80 15.18 -11.12 -5.64
CA GLU A 80 14.53 -10.05 -6.38
C GLU A 80 13.40 -10.65 -7.20
N LEU A 81 12.20 -10.13 -6.98
CA LEU A 81 11.05 -10.59 -7.74
C LEU A 81 10.85 -9.67 -8.92
N PRO A 82 10.53 -10.23 -10.10
CA PRO A 82 10.10 -9.39 -11.20
C PRO A 82 8.91 -8.56 -10.72
N PRO A 83 8.80 -7.29 -11.14
CA PRO A 83 7.63 -6.49 -10.84
C PRO A 83 6.42 -7.31 -11.27
N ALA A 84 5.46 -7.49 -10.36
CA ALA A 84 4.28 -8.28 -10.68
C ALA A 84 3.66 -7.72 -11.96
N GLU A 85 3.67 -8.51 -13.04
CA GLU A 85 2.95 -8.22 -14.29
C GLU A 85 1.43 -8.35 -14.07
N THR A 86 0.93 -8.00 -12.89
CA THR A 86 -0.48 -7.71 -12.70
C THR A 86 -0.78 -6.43 -13.47
N GLU A 87 -1.44 -6.64 -14.61
CA GLU A 87 -1.87 -5.69 -15.61
C GLU A 87 -2.03 -4.24 -15.11
N GLN A 88 -1.38 -3.33 -15.84
CA GLN A 88 -1.69 -1.89 -15.95
C GLN A 88 -1.32 -0.92 -14.83
N PHE A 89 -0.89 -1.33 -13.64
CA PHE A 89 -0.64 -0.36 -12.55
C PHE A 89 0.77 -0.37 -11.91
N PHE A 90 1.60 -1.37 -12.19
CA PHE A 90 2.98 -1.42 -11.69
C PHE A 90 3.98 -1.11 -12.80
N HIS A 91 4.48 0.12 -12.82
CA HIS A 91 5.66 0.42 -13.64
C HIS A 91 6.99 0.26 -12.89
N SER A 92 7.03 -0.05 -11.58
CA SER A 92 8.34 -0.16 -10.88
C SER A 92 8.37 -0.75 -9.46
N ALA A 93 7.36 -1.47 -8.98
CA ALA A 93 7.46 -2.07 -7.64
C ALA A 93 8.43 -3.27 -7.65
N ALA A 94 9.72 -2.99 -7.50
CA ALA A 94 10.73 -4.01 -7.24
C ALA A 94 10.49 -4.53 -5.81
N VAL A 95 10.17 -5.80 -5.70
CA VAL A 95 10.06 -6.46 -4.39
C VAL A 95 11.38 -7.17 -4.14
N ARG A 96 12.05 -6.78 -3.06
CA ARG A 96 13.29 -7.41 -2.59
C ARG A 96 13.01 -8.11 -1.28
N ALA A 97 13.22 -9.41 -1.24
CA ALA A 97 13.16 -10.19 -0.03
C ALA A 97 14.57 -10.48 0.48
N ASN A 98 14.91 -9.95 1.65
CA ASN A 98 16.14 -10.31 2.35
C ASN A 98 15.88 -11.49 3.28
N ILE A 99 16.67 -12.54 3.14
CA ILE A 99 16.53 -13.76 3.92
C ILE A 99 17.68 -13.81 4.93
N THR A 100 17.32 -13.78 6.21
CA THR A 100 18.29 -13.89 7.31
C THR A 100 17.99 -15.13 8.13
N ARG A 101 18.98 -16.02 8.25
CA ARG A 101 18.89 -17.20 9.13
C ARG A 101 19.35 -16.84 10.54
N THR A 102 18.52 -17.16 11.52
CA THR A 102 18.79 -17.01 12.96
C THR A 102 18.54 -18.34 13.67
N GLY A 103 19.59 -19.17 13.77
CA GLY A 103 19.47 -20.54 14.27
C GLY A 103 18.60 -21.40 13.33
N GLU A 104 17.46 -21.86 13.83
CA GLU A 104 16.44 -22.64 13.09
C GLU A 104 15.33 -21.77 12.47
N THR A 105 15.37 -20.45 12.70
CA THR A 105 14.35 -19.52 12.21
C THR A 105 14.88 -18.70 11.05
N TYR A 106 14.08 -18.57 10.00
CA TYR A 106 14.33 -17.73 8.84
C TYR A 106 13.46 -16.49 8.94
N VAL A 107 14.10 -15.32 8.85
CA VAL A 107 13.44 -14.02 8.79
C VAL A 107 13.47 -13.57 7.34
N ILE A 108 12.30 -13.35 6.77
CA ILE A 108 12.11 -12.90 5.39
C ILE A 108 11.59 -11.47 5.47
N ASP A 109 12.43 -10.54 5.04
CA ASP A 109 12.17 -9.11 5.06
C ASP A 109 11.94 -8.62 3.64
N CYS A 110 10.67 -8.45 3.28
CA CYS A 110 10.25 -7.98 1.97
C CYS A 110 10.05 -6.48 2.00
N LEU A 111 10.83 -5.78 1.19
CA LEU A 111 10.67 -4.36 0.91
C LEU A 111 10.08 -4.20 -0.50
N ALA A 112 8.99 -3.44 -0.60
CA ALA A 112 8.39 -3.04 -1.86
C ALA A 112 8.37 -1.51 -1.93
N ASP A 113 8.90 -0.95 -3.02
CA ASP A 113 8.90 0.48 -3.26
C ASP A 113 7.78 0.87 -4.24
N ASP A 114 7.04 1.93 -3.92
CA ASP A 114 6.14 2.58 -4.87
C ASP A 114 6.93 3.49 -5.83
N VAL A 115 6.34 3.79 -6.99
CA VAL A 115 6.84 4.76 -7.98
C VAL A 115 7.05 6.15 -7.37
N SER A 116 6.36 6.44 -6.26
CA SER A 116 6.47 7.69 -5.49
C SER A 116 7.61 7.71 -4.45
N GLY A 117 8.40 6.63 -4.34
CA GLY A 117 9.49 6.50 -3.36
C GLY A 117 9.04 6.17 -1.94
N LYS A 118 7.77 5.80 -1.75
CA LYS A 118 7.25 5.30 -0.47
C LYS A 118 7.46 3.80 -0.38
N SER A 119 8.09 3.35 0.70
CA SER A 119 8.38 1.94 0.92
C SER A 119 7.36 1.28 1.83
N PHE A 120 7.02 0.05 1.50
CA PHE A 120 6.22 -0.85 2.31
C PHE A 120 7.06 -2.06 2.70
N ARG A 121 7.00 -2.45 3.98
CA ARG A 121 7.80 -3.53 4.52
C ARG A 121 6.92 -4.61 5.14
N ILE A 122 7.11 -5.85 4.71
CA ILE A 122 6.56 -7.03 5.38
C ILE A 122 7.73 -7.83 5.93
N ILE A 123 7.70 -8.11 7.24
CA ILE A 123 8.64 -9.04 7.87
C ILE A 123 7.85 -10.29 8.24
N ALA A 124 8.22 -11.42 7.63
CA ALA A 124 7.71 -12.73 8.01
C ALA A 124 8.79 -13.52 8.74
N LYS A 125 8.39 -14.22 9.80
CA LYS A 125 9.26 -15.17 10.51
C LYS A 125 8.74 -16.56 10.27
N ALA A 126 9.57 -17.40 9.67
CA ALA A 126 9.25 -18.80 9.42
C ALA A 126 10.25 -19.70 10.15
N ARG A 127 9.78 -20.83 10.67
CA ARG A 127 10.63 -21.91 11.19
C ARG A 127 10.55 -23.08 10.23
N PHE A 128 11.72 -23.61 9.90
CA PHE A 128 11.86 -24.84 9.14
C PHE A 128 12.47 -25.88 10.06
N LYS A 129 11.76 -26.99 10.26
CA LYS A 129 12.32 -28.17 10.91
C LYS A 129 12.80 -29.11 9.83
N VAL A 130 14.08 -29.44 9.87
CA VAL A 130 14.73 -30.38 8.93
C VAL A 130 15.10 -31.66 9.68
N ASN A 131 14.89 -32.80 9.04
CA ASN A 131 15.31 -34.09 9.59
C ASN A 131 16.82 -34.33 9.37
N SER A 132 17.30 -35.48 9.86
CA SER A 132 18.69 -35.91 9.68
C SER A 132 19.09 -36.18 8.22
N SER A 133 18.13 -36.36 7.30
CA SER A 133 18.37 -36.48 5.85
C SER A 133 18.29 -35.13 5.12
N SER A 134 18.13 -34.02 5.84
CA SER A 134 17.97 -32.66 5.31
C SER A 134 16.63 -32.38 4.62
N ASP A 135 15.65 -33.29 4.74
CA ASP A 135 14.30 -33.04 4.25
C ASP A 135 13.53 -32.14 5.22
N VAL A 136 12.68 -31.27 4.68
CA VAL A 136 11.80 -30.40 5.47
C VAL A 136 10.67 -31.25 6.09
N GLU A 137 10.70 -31.42 7.41
CA GLU A 137 9.64 -32.10 8.18
C GLU A 137 8.47 -31.19 8.49
N GLU A 138 8.75 -29.92 8.82
CA GLU A 138 7.73 -28.98 9.29
C GLU A 138 8.05 -27.57 8.83
N PHE A 139 7.04 -26.90 8.28
CA PHE A 139 7.07 -25.49 7.93
C PHE A 139 6.01 -24.75 8.75
N GLN A 140 6.45 -23.79 9.56
CA GLN A 140 5.54 -22.98 10.38
C GLN A 140 5.85 -21.50 10.22
N ILE A 141 4.83 -20.72 9.88
CA ILE A 141 4.92 -19.26 9.89
C ILE A 141 4.58 -18.78 11.29
N LEU A 142 5.56 -18.17 11.95
CA LEU A 142 5.48 -17.76 13.35
C LEU A 142 4.80 -16.40 13.51
N ALA A 143 5.09 -15.46 12.60
CA ALA A 143 4.56 -14.11 12.67
C ALA A 143 4.66 -13.39 11.33
N TYR A 144 3.72 -12.46 11.11
CA TYR A 144 3.76 -11.44 10.08
C TYR A 144 3.70 -10.07 10.72
N GLU A 145 4.66 -9.22 10.41
CA GLU A 145 4.64 -7.81 10.74
C GLU A 145 4.57 -6.99 9.46
N ARG A 146 3.66 -6.02 9.41
CA ARG A 146 3.47 -5.12 8.27
C ARG A 146 3.66 -3.70 8.75
N SER A 147 4.57 -2.97 8.11
CA SER A 147 4.77 -1.54 8.38
C SER A 147 4.81 -0.73 7.09
N PHE A 148 4.14 0.42 7.12
CA PHE A 148 4.20 1.41 6.06
C PHE A 148 5.20 2.49 6.46
N SER A 149 6.21 2.75 5.64
CA SER A 149 7.10 3.88 5.85
C SER A 149 6.43 5.14 5.27
N GLY A 150 5.77 5.92 6.13
CA GLY A 150 5.35 7.28 5.78
C GLY A 150 4.08 7.75 6.48
N ASP A 151 4.26 8.39 7.62
CA ASP A 151 3.39 9.48 8.12
C ASP A 151 4.15 10.81 7.96
#